data_AF-A0A7J9Z1I1-F1
#
_entry.id   AF-A0A7J9Z1I1-F1
#
_cell.length_a   1.000
_cell.length_b   1.000
_cell.length_c   1.000
_cell.angle_alpha   90.00
_cell.angle_beta   90.00
_cell.angle_gamma   90.00
#
_symmetry.space_group_name_H-M   'P 1'
#
loop_
_entity.id
_entity.type
_entity.pdbx_description
1 polymer ?
#
loop_
_entity_poly.entity_id
_entity_poly.type
_entity_poly.pdbx_seq_one_letter_code
_entity_poly.pdbx_strand_id
1 'polypeptide(L)'
;AIRAVVGQQVSTAAARTHAARLVAAHGDLVSDPTGGLTHLFPAPHALAELDDAAFAVPRSRRQTLVALARALAAGDIDLEVGSDWRRARDLLGALPGVGPWTVESVAMRALGDPDAFPPTDLGVRVAARELGLPAAPAALIRRAAAWRPWRAYAVQYLWATGGHAINQLPA
;
A
#
# COMPACT_ATOMS: atom_id res chain seq x y z
N ALA A 1 -0.47 -1.66 5.88
CA ALA A 1 0.47 -2.43 5.03
C ALA A 1 -0.18 -3.57 4.23
N ILE A 2 -1.04 -4.41 4.82
CA ILE A 2 -1.67 -5.57 4.14
C ILE A 2 -2.27 -5.24 2.77
N ARG A 3 -3.07 -4.16 2.66
CA ARG A 3 -3.66 -3.71 1.38
C ARG A 3 -2.61 -3.40 0.29
N ALA A 4 -1.43 -2.91 0.67
CA ALA A 4 -0.35 -2.63 -0.28
C ALA A 4 0.22 -3.93 -0.89
N VAL A 5 0.37 -4.97 -0.07
CA VAL A 5 0.79 -6.31 -0.52
C VAL A 5 -0.29 -6.95 -1.39
N VAL A 6 -1.56 -6.91 -0.98
CA VAL A 6 -2.68 -7.42 -1.80
C VAL A 6 -2.72 -6.77 -3.19
N GLY A 7 -2.45 -5.46 -3.27
CA GLY A 7 -2.46 -4.68 -4.50
C GLY A 7 -1.20 -4.80 -5.38
N GLN A 8 -0.20 -5.61 -5.01
CA GLN A 8 0.99 -5.78 -5.84
C GLN A 8 0.64 -6.34 -7.22
N GLN A 9 1.14 -5.69 -8.28
CA GLN A 9 1.06 -6.16 -9.68
C GLN A 9 -0.37 -6.45 -10.18
N VAL A 10 -1.40 -5.83 -9.58
CA VAL A 10 -2.80 -5.98 -10.00
C VAL A 10 -3.44 -4.61 -10.16
N SER A 11 -4.58 -4.55 -10.84
CA SER A 11 -5.36 -3.32 -10.92
C SER A 11 -5.94 -2.93 -9.55
N THR A 12 -6.26 -1.65 -9.36
CA THR A 12 -6.94 -1.14 -8.16
C THR A 12 -8.29 -1.83 -7.93
N ALA A 13 -9.03 -2.13 -9.01
CA ALA A 13 -10.28 -2.87 -8.96
C ALA A 13 -10.09 -4.31 -8.45
N ALA A 14 -9.08 -5.04 -8.96
CA ALA A 14 -8.77 -6.38 -8.50
C ALA A 14 -8.31 -6.38 -7.03
N ALA A 15 -7.43 -5.44 -6.66
CA ALA A 15 -6.99 -5.26 -5.27
C ALA A 15 -8.18 -5.00 -4.32
N ARG A 16 -9.14 -4.18 -4.74
CA ARG A 16 -10.38 -3.92 -3.99
C ARG A 16 -11.19 -5.20 -3.81
N THR A 17 -11.39 -5.98 -4.86
CA THR A 17 -12.11 -7.26 -4.78
C THR A 17 -11.44 -8.25 -3.84
N HIS A 18 -10.12 -8.39 -3.90
CA HIS A 18 -9.38 -9.28 -2.99
C HIS A 18 -9.50 -8.82 -1.53
N ALA A 19 -9.34 -7.53 -1.27
CA ALA A 19 -9.50 -6.98 0.08
C ALA A 19 -10.94 -7.15 0.60
N ALA A 20 -11.95 -6.91 -0.22
CA ALA A 20 -13.36 -7.08 0.17
C ALA A 20 -13.67 -8.54 0.53
N ARG A 21 -13.16 -9.51 -0.24
CA ARG A 21 -13.32 -10.95 0.08
C ARG A 21 -12.65 -11.33 1.39
N LEU A 22 -11.44 -10.83 1.64
CA LEU A 22 -10.73 -11.06 2.90
C LEU A 22 -11.52 -10.51 4.10
N VAL A 23 -12.04 -9.28 3.99
CA VAL A 23 -12.83 -8.63 5.03
C VAL A 23 -14.17 -9.35 5.27
N ALA A 24 -14.87 -9.74 4.20
CA ALA A 24 -16.15 -10.45 4.34
C ALA A 24 -16.00 -11.85 4.97
N ALA A 25 -14.86 -12.51 4.79
CA ALA A 25 -14.62 -13.85 5.32
C ALA A 25 -13.99 -13.86 6.73
N HIS A 26 -13.20 -12.84 7.07
CA HIS A 26 -12.35 -12.87 8.28
C HIS A 26 -12.40 -11.56 9.09
N GLY A 27 -13.20 -10.58 8.70
CA GLY A 27 -13.35 -9.32 9.42
C GLY A 27 -14.36 -9.44 10.55
N ASP A 28 -14.21 -8.64 11.59
CA ASP A 28 -15.17 -8.59 12.69
C ASP A 28 -16.43 -7.85 12.28
N LEU A 29 -17.60 -8.44 12.53
CA LEU A 29 -18.88 -7.78 12.28
C LEU A 29 -19.05 -6.56 13.18
N VAL A 30 -19.59 -5.49 12.61
CA VAL A 30 -19.95 -4.28 13.36
C VAL A 30 -21.40 -3.91 13.17
N SER A 31 -22.00 -3.37 14.22
CA SER A 31 -23.30 -2.73 14.14
C SER A 31 -23.09 -1.24 13.81
N ASP A 32 -23.51 -0.84 12.62
CA ASP A 32 -23.53 0.55 12.17
C ASP A 32 -24.96 0.89 11.67
N PRO A 33 -25.94 1.05 12.58
CA PRO A 33 -27.36 1.12 12.21
C PRO A 33 -27.72 2.28 11.27
N THR A 34 -26.91 3.34 11.29
CA THR A 34 -27.11 4.55 10.50
C THR A 34 -26.14 4.68 9.33
N GLY A 35 -25.23 3.72 9.15
CA GLY A 35 -24.19 3.78 8.14
C GLY A 35 -24.10 2.49 7.30
N GLY A 36 -23.00 2.36 6.57
CA GLY A 36 -22.76 1.26 5.63
C GLY A 36 -21.63 0.33 6.03
N LEU A 37 -21.00 0.55 7.20
CA LEU A 37 -19.90 -0.27 7.66
C LEU A 37 -20.44 -1.61 8.18
N THR A 38 -20.03 -2.71 7.55
CA THR A 38 -20.48 -4.05 7.94
C THR A 38 -19.42 -4.82 8.72
N HIS A 39 -18.14 -4.57 8.43
CA HIS A 39 -17.03 -5.30 9.01
C HIS A 39 -15.85 -4.35 9.29
N LEU A 40 -15.08 -4.66 10.34
CA LEU A 40 -13.73 -4.15 10.50
C LEU A 40 -12.77 -4.95 9.61
N PHE A 41 -11.63 -4.33 9.28
CA PHE A 41 -10.55 -5.07 8.65
C PHE A 41 -9.95 -6.07 9.65
N PRO A 42 -9.64 -7.32 9.25
CA PRO A 42 -9.10 -8.31 10.17
C PRO A 42 -7.82 -7.82 10.85
N ALA A 43 -7.74 -8.00 12.17
CA ALA A 43 -6.56 -7.62 12.94
C ALA A 43 -5.33 -8.46 12.54
N PRO A 44 -4.09 -7.95 12.74
CA PRO A 44 -2.88 -8.68 12.37
C PRO A 44 -2.76 -10.08 12.97
N HIS A 45 -3.16 -10.27 14.24
CA HIS A 45 -3.13 -11.58 14.90
C HIS A 45 -4.08 -12.58 14.23
N ALA A 46 -5.31 -12.16 13.91
CA ALA A 46 -6.27 -12.99 13.19
C ALA A 46 -5.73 -13.40 11.81
N LEU A 47 -5.10 -12.47 11.09
CA LEU A 47 -4.48 -12.75 9.79
C LEU A 47 -3.26 -13.68 9.87
N ALA A 48 -2.51 -13.64 10.97
CA ALA A 48 -1.31 -14.45 11.18
C ALA A 48 -1.63 -15.94 11.43
N GLU A 49 -2.86 -16.22 11.87
CA GLU A 49 -3.39 -17.56 12.17
C GLU A 49 -4.14 -18.19 10.99
N LEU A 50 -4.45 -17.42 9.94
CA LEU A 50 -5.13 -17.95 8.76
C LEU A 50 -4.25 -18.92 7.97
N ASP A 51 -4.87 -19.96 7.43
CA ASP A 51 -4.26 -20.80 6.40
C ASP A 51 -3.92 -19.98 5.16
N ASP A 52 -2.80 -20.30 4.50
CA ASP A 52 -2.39 -19.68 3.23
C ASP A 52 -3.53 -19.62 2.21
N ALA A 53 -4.37 -20.66 2.16
CA ALA A 53 -5.50 -20.78 1.24
C ALA A 53 -6.59 -19.69 1.42
N ALA A 54 -6.67 -19.05 2.60
CA ALA A 54 -7.58 -17.95 2.88
C ALA A 54 -7.30 -16.71 2.00
N PHE A 55 -6.05 -16.56 1.54
CA PHE A 55 -5.64 -15.47 0.68
C PHE A 55 -5.82 -15.85 -0.80
N ALA A 56 -6.82 -15.26 -1.44
CA ALA A 56 -7.13 -15.41 -2.87
C ALA A 56 -6.12 -14.70 -3.80
N VAL A 57 -4.81 -14.93 -3.60
CA VAL A 57 -3.67 -14.37 -4.34
C VAL A 57 -2.64 -15.48 -4.65
N PRO A 58 -1.64 -15.26 -5.53
CA PRO A 58 -0.60 -16.26 -5.80
C PRO A 58 0.20 -16.67 -4.57
N ARG A 59 0.74 -17.90 -4.55
CA ARG A 59 1.43 -18.50 -3.40
C ARG A 59 2.52 -17.63 -2.78
N SER A 60 3.40 -17.04 -3.59
CA SER A 60 4.47 -16.15 -3.10
C SER A 60 3.92 -14.96 -2.32
N ARG A 61 2.77 -14.42 -2.75
CA ARG A 61 2.12 -13.27 -2.10
C ARG A 61 1.41 -13.67 -0.80
N ARG A 62 0.93 -14.91 -0.69
CA ARG A 62 0.41 -15.46 0.57
C ARG A 62 1.49 -15.50 1.64
N GLN A 63 2.68 -15.99 1.29
CA GLN A 63 3.84 -16.03 2.19
C GLN A 63 4.22 -14.62 2.67
N THR A 64 4.22 -13.63 1.78
CA THR A 64 4.43 -12.22 2.15
C THR A 64 3.36 -11.70 3.11
N LEU A 65 2.08 -12.00 2.86
CA LEU A 65 0.97 -11.57 3.70
C LEU A 65 1.05 -12.17 5.11
N VAL A 66 1.33 -13.47 5.22
CA VAL A 66 1.47 -14.16 6.51
C VAL A 66 2.70 -13.64 7.27
N ALA A 67 3.85 -13.49 6.60
CA ALA A 67 5.05 -12.94 7.22
C ALA A 67 4.82 -11.51 7.75
N LEU A 68 4.17 -10.66 6.95
CA LEU A 68 3.81 -9.30 7.36
C LEU A 68 2.80 -9.30 8.51
N ALA A 69 1.76 -10.14 8.46
CA ALA A 69 0.76 -10.23 9.52
C ALA A 69 1.40 -10.65 10.86
N ARG A 70 2.30 -11.64 10.84
CA ARG A 70 3.05 -12.10 12.02
C ARG A 70 3.95 -11.00 12.58
N ALA A 71 4.72 -10.31 11.74
CA ALA A 71 5.60 -9.23 12.18
C ALA A 71 4.81 -8.05 12.79
N LEU A 72 3.63 -7.73 12.24
CA LEU A 72 2.73 -6.73 12.81
C LEU A 72 2.10 -7.21 14.12
N ALA A 73 1.65 -8.46 14.20
CA ALA A 73 1.03 -9.03 15.39
C ALA A 73 2.01 -9.14 16.57
N ALA A 74 3.29 -9.42 16.28
CA ALA A 74 4.36 -9.46 17.26
C ALA A 74 4.85 -8.06 17.70
N GLY A 75 4.45 -7.00 17.00
CA GLY A 75 4.97 -5.65 17.23
C GLY A 75 6.41 -5.44 16.73
N ASP A 76 6.96 -6.39 15.96
CA ASP A 76 8.30 -6.26 15.37
C ASP A 76 8.35 -5.06 14.41
N ILE A 77 7.29 -4.88 13.62
CA ILE A 77 7.10 -3.74 12.73
C ILE A 77 6.01 -2.84 13.30
N ASP A 78 6.44 -1.71 13.83
CA ASP A 78 5.56 -0.64 14.26
C ASP A 78 5.23 0.31 13.09
N LEU A 79 3.94 0.49 12.82
CA LEU A 79 3.41 1.43 11.82
C LEU A 79 2.47 2.47 12.45
N GLU A 80 2.46 2.60 13.77
CA GLU A 80 1.63 3.56 14.49
C GLU A 80 2.17 4.99 14.36
N VAL A 81 1.35 5.95 14.80
CA VAL A 81 1.72 7.36 14.83
C VAL A 81 2.89 7.55 15.80
N GLY A 82 3.97 8.18 15.32
CA GLY A 82 5.18 8.41 16.10
C GLY A 82 6.23 7.30 16.00
N SER A 83 5.97 6.24 15.24
CA SER A 83 6.95 5.18 14.93
C SER A 83 8.20 5.71 14.23
N ASP A 84 9.34 5.01 14.39
CA ASP A 84 10.56 5.30 13.64
C ASP A 84 10.41 4.85 12.19
N TRP A 85 10.19 5.81 11.29
CA TRP A 85 9.98 5.55 9.87
C TRP A 85 11.16 4.89 9.16
N ARG A 86 12.41 5.08 9.63
CA ARG A 86 13.57 4.42 9.02
C ARG A 86 13.60 2.96 9.43
N ARG A 87 13.45 2.70 10.73
CA ARG A 87 13.37 1.33 11.26
C ARG A 87 12.21 0.55 10.63
N ALA A 88 11.03 1.16 10.50
CA ALA A 88 9.87 0.54 9.87
C ALA A 88 10.15 0.16 8.41
N ARG A 89 10.83 1.02 7.64
CA ARG A 89 11.22 0.72 6.25
C ARG A 89 12.21 -0.43 6.15
N ASP A 90 13.24 -0.45 7.00
CA ASP A 90 14.26 -1.50 7.00
C ASP A 90 13.63 -2.87 7.30
N LEU A 91 12.77 -2.93 8.32
CA LEU A 91 12.08 -4.16 8.70
C LEU A 91 11.07 -4.61 7.65
N LEU A 92 10.31 -3.68 7.06
CA LEU A 92 9.43 -4.00 5.93
C LEU A 92 10.24 -4.55 4.75
N GLY A 93 11.36 -3.93 4.39
CA GLY A 93 12.21 -4.34 3.27
C GLY A 93 12.91 -5.69 3.49
N ALA A 94 13.06 -6.13 4.74
CA ALA A 94 13.59 -7.45 5.07
C ALA A 94 12.56 -8.58 4.88
N LEU A 95 11.26 -8.27 4.75
CA LEU A 95 10.23 -9.28 4.56
C LEU A 95 10.26 -9.88 3.13
N PRO A 96 10.03 -11.20 2.98
CA PRO A 96 10.01 -11.85 1.68
C PRO A 96 8.90 -11.28 0.79
N GLY A 97 9.25 -10.85 -0.43
CA GLY A 97 8.30 -10.30 -1.41
C GLY A 97 7.87 -8.85 -1.14
N VAL A 98 8.46 -8.16 -0.16
CA VAL A 98 8.27 -6.72 0.05
C VAL A 98 9.41 -5.96 -0.64
N GLY A 99 9.15 -5.46 -1.84
CA GLY A 99 10.10 -4.64 -2.60
C GLY A 99 10.03 -3.14 -2.28
N PRO A 100 10.96 -2.33 -2.83
CA PRO A 100 11.02 -0.88 -2.59
C PRO A 100 9.71 -0.14 -2.85
N TRP A 101 8.96 -0.54 -3.90
CA TRP A 101 7.66 0.04 -4.20
C TRP A 101 6.64 -0.17 -3.07
N THR A 102 6.62 -1.36 -2.46
CA THR A 102 5.70 -1.66 -1.35
C THR A 102 6.14 -0.92 -0.09
N VAL A 103 7.44 -0.86 0.19
CA VAL A 103 7.99 -0.08 1.32
C VAL A 103 7.55 1.38 1.22
N GLU A 104 7.80 2.05 0.09
CA GLU A 104 7.44 3.46 -0.09
C GLU A 104 5.93 3.69 -0.16
N SER A 105 5.16 2.72 -0.66
CA SER A 105 3.69 2.78 -0.61
C SER A 105 3.15 2.70 0.82
N VAL A 106 3.78 1.88 1.68
CA VAL A 106 3.42 1.79 3.10
C VAL A 106 3.87 3.04 3.85
N ALA A 107 5.08 3.55 3.57
CA ALA A 107 5.55 4.79 4.18
C ALA A 107 4.63 5.98 3.87
N MET A 108 4.22 6.11 2.61
CA MET A 108 3.31 7.18 2.20
C MET A 108 1.90 7.04 2.82
N ARG A 109 1.32 5.83 2.84
CA ARG A 109 -0.10 5.64 3.20
C ARG A 109 -0.37 5.21 4.64
N ALA A 110 0.58 4.53 5.28
CA ALA A 110 0.42 4.07 6.67
C ALA A 110 1.18 4.99 7.64
N LEU A 111 2.45 5.30 7.34
CA LEU A 111 3.28 6.16 8.19
C LEU A 111 3.01 7.66 7.98
N GLY A 112 2.32 8.02 6.90
CA GLY A 112 2.02 9.41 6.56
C GLY A 112 3.26 10.22 6.16
N ASP A 113 4.33 9.57 5.70
CA ASP A 113 5.57 10.25 5.35
C ASP A 113 5.36 11.16 4.13
N PRO A 114 5.47 12.50 4.28
CA PRO A 114 5.22 13.46 3.21
C PRO A 114 6.28 13.42 2.11
N ASP A 115 7.40 12.76 2.34
CA ASP A 115 8.53 12.69 1.43
C ASP A 115 8.74 11.27 0.85
N ALA A 116 7.84 10.33 1.14
CA ALA A 116 7.83 9.00 0.55
C ALA A 116 7.63 9.07 -0.97
N PHE A 117 8.37 8.23 -1.71
CA PHE A 117 8.40 8.32 -3.17
C PHE A 117 8.66 6.95 -3.81
N PRO A 118 7.67 6.34 -4.50
CA PRO A 118 7.83 5.07 -5.20
C PRO A 118 8.20 5.30 -6.69
N PRO A 119 9.50 5.38 -7.08
CA PRO A 119 9.91 5.76 -8.45
C PRO A 119 9.57 4.72 -9.52
N THR A 120 9.26 3.49 -9.11
CA THR A 120 8.88 2.39 -10.01
C THR A 120 7.36 2.26 -10.18
N ASP A 121 6.56 3.10 -9.51
CA ASP A 121 5.11 3.08 -9.61
C ASP A 121 4.66 3.33 -11.06
N LEU A 122 3.76 2.48 -11.56
CA LEU A 122 3.34 2.54 -12.96
C LEU A 122 2.61 3.85 -13.27
N GLY A 123 1.70 4.29 -12.40
CA GLY A 123 0.95 5.52 -12.58
C GLY A 123 1.87 6.74 -12.58
N VAL A 124 2.79 6.82 -11.61
CA VAL A 124 3.83 7.86 -11.56
C VAL A 124 4.67 7.89 -12.83
N ARG A 125 5.12 6.74 -13.32
CA ARG A 125 5.95 6.66 -14.53
C ARG A 125 5.20 6.99 -15.81
N VAL A 126 3.91 6.65 -15.89
CA VAL A 126 3.03 7.04 -17.01
C VAL A 126 2.85 8.56 -17.01
N ALA A 127 2.42 9.15 -15.88
CA ALA A 127 2.24 10.59 -15.74
C ALA A 127 3.54 11.36 -16.03
N ALA A 128 4.69 10.86 -15.55
CA ALA A 128 5.99 11.46 -15.86
C ALA A 128 6.25 11.52 -17.37
N ARG A 129 5.96 10.46 -18.14
CA ARG A 129 6.12 10.48 -19.60
C ARG A 129 5.19 11.48 -20.27
N GLU A 130 3.92 11.50 -19.87
CA GLU A 130 2.90 12.40 -20.43
C GLU A 130 3.23 13.88 -20.20
N LEU A 131 3.86 14.19 -19.06
CA LEU A 131 4.30 15.53 -18.69
C LEU A 131 5.70 15.90 -19.20
N GLY A 132 6.34 15.04 -20.00
CA GLY A 132 7.71 15.28 -20.50
C GLY A 132 8.80 15.22 -19.42
N LEU A 133 8.53 14.60 -18.28
CA LEU A 133 9.49 14.37 -17.20
C LEU A 133 10.29 13.07 -17.43
N PRO A 134 11.48 12.93 -16.82
CA PRO A 134 12.22 11.67 -16.85
C PRO A 134 11.41 10.53 -16.20
N ALA A 135 11.21 9.42 -16.91
CA ALA A 135 10.41 8.28 -16.42
C ALA A 135 11.21 7.03 -16.03
N ALA A 136 12.54 7.05 -16.23
CA ALA A 136 13.44 6.02 -15.72
C ALA A 136 13.65 6.21 -14.22
N PRO A 137 13.60 5.17 -13.37
CA PRO A 137 13.57 5.33 -11.91
C PRO A 137 14.70 6.21 -11.36
N ALA A 138 15.95 5.98 -11.76
CA ALA A 138 17.09 6.76 -11.29
C ALA A 138 17.02 8.24 -11.70
N ALA A 139 16.57 8.53 -12.92
CA ALA A 139 16.43 9.91 -13.41
C ALA A 139 15.24 10.62 -12.73
N LEU A 140 14.15 9.89 -12.50
CA LEU A 140 12.98 10.41 -11.80
C LEU A 140 13.28 10.71 -10.32
N ILE A 141 14.06 9.86 -9.64
CA ILE A 141 14.56 10.16 -8.28
C ILE A 141 15.34 11.48 -8.25
N ARG A 142 16.26 11.69 -9.20
CA ARG A 142 17.01 12.96 -9.30
C ARG A 142 16.09 14.15 -9.55
N ARG A 143 15.12 14.01 -10.46
CA ARG A 143 14.14 15.06 -10.76
C ARG A 143 13.27 15.41 -9.56
N ALA A 144 12.90 14.39 -8.77
CA ALA A 144 12.05 14.51 -7.60
C ALA A 144 12.76 15.12 -6.38
N ALA A 145 14.09 15.25 -6.40
CA ALA A 145 14.85 15.90 -5.33
C ALA A 145 14.38 17.36 -5.10
N ALA A 146 13.95 18.05 -6.15
CA ALA A 146 13.40 19.41 -6.06
C ALA A 146 12.02 19.48 -5.38
N TRP A 147 11.34 18.36 -5.16
CA TRP A 147 10.03 18.30 -4.51
C TRP A 147 10.12 17.98 -3.02
N ARG A 148 11.33 17.77 -2.48
CA ARG A 148 11.51 17.51 -1.05
C ARG A 148 11.14 18.75 -0.23
N PRO A 149 10.55 18.59 0.98
CA PRO A 149 10.22 17.33 1.66
C PRO A 149 8.80 16.80 1.35
N TRP A 150 8.22 17.16 0.21
CA TRP A 150 6.81 16.93 -0.13
C TRP A 150 6.61 15.99 -1.34
N ARG A 151 7.54 15.05 -1.56
CA ARG A 151 7.47 14.14 -2.72
C ARG A 151 6.20 13.29 -2.76
N ALA A 152 5.63 12.93 -1.62
CA ALA A 152 4.37 12.17 -1.57
C ALA A 152 3.20 12.98 -2.14
N TYR A 153 3.18 14.30 -1.93
CA TYR A 153 2.16 15.18 -2.54
C TYR A 153 2.35 15.25 -4.05
N ALA A 154 3.59 15.37 -4.53
CA ALA A 154 3.88 15.30 -5.96
C ALA A 154 3.39 13.99 -6.59
N VAL A 155 3.51 12.85 -5.89
CA VAL A 155 2.96 11.56 -6.34
C VAL A 155 1.44 11.62 -6.49
N GLN A 156 0.73 12.24 -5.55
CA GLN A 156 -0.73 12.40 -5.65
C GLN A 156 -1.13 13.24 -6.87
N TYR A 157 -0.42 14.35 -7.13
CA TYR A 157 -0.65 15.15 -8.33
C TYR A 157 -0.35 14.39 -9.63
N LEU A 158 0.72 13.58 -9.65
CA LEU A 158 1.04 12.73 -10.80
C LEU A 158 -0.03 11.66 -11.02
N TRP A 159 -0.56 11.04 -9.97
CA TRP A 159 -1.69 10.11 -10.13
C TRP A 159 -2.97 10.80 -10.60
N ALA A 160 -3.19 12.06 -10.22
CA ALA A 160 -4.35 12.84 -10.61
C ALA A 160 -4.39 13.17 -12.11
N THR A 161 -3.28 13.08 -12.84
CA THR A 161 -3.27 13.33 -14.29
C THR A 161 -3.88 12.20 -15.11
N GLY A 162 -4.00 11.00 -14.53
CA GLY A 162 -4.58 9.85 -15.20
C GLY A 162 -6.12 9.85 -15.18
N GLY A 163 -6.73 9.09 -16.10
CA GLY A 163 -8.20 8.90 -16.16
C GLY A 163 -8.77 7.94 -15.11
N HIS A 164 -8.09 7.71 -13.98
CA HIS A 164 -8.58 6.78 -12.95
C HIS A 164 -9.85 7.34 -12.31
N ALA A 165 -10.85 6.48 -12.02
CA ALA A 165 -12.14 6.89 -11.48
C ALA A 165 -12.05 7.71 -10.18
N ILE A 166 -11.00 7.51 -9.37
CA ILE A 166 -10.75 8.28 -8.15
C ILE A 166 -10.46 9.77 -8.41
N ASN A 167 -10.06 10.12 -9.63
CA ASN A 167 -9.76 11.49 -10.04
C ASN A 167 -11.01 12.20 -10.59
N GLN A 168 -12.15 11.50 -10.67
CA GLN A 168 -13.43 12.05 -11.10
C GLN A 168 -14.29 12.28 -9.86
N LEU A 169 -14.74 13.52 -9.66
CA LEU A 169 -15.73 13.80 -8.63
C LEU A 169 -17.07 13.14 -9.02
N PRO A 170 -17.78 12.51 -8.09
CA PRO A 170 -19.16 12.09 -8.33
C PRO A 170 -19.99 13.30 -8.76
N ALA A 171 -20.85 13.11 -9.77
CA ALA A 171 -21.82 14.11 -10.20
C ALA A 171 -22.88 14.38 -9.11
#